data_AF-X1G2A8-F1
#
_entry.id   AF-X1G2A8-F1
#
_cell.length_a   1.000
_cell.length_b   1.000
_cell.length_c   1.000
_cell.angle_alpha   90.00
_cell.angle_beta   90.00
_cell.angle_gamma   90.00
#
_symmetry.space_group_name_H-M   'P 1'
#
loop_
_entity.id
_entity.type
_entity.pdbx_description
1 polymer ?
#
loop_
_entity_poly.entity_id
_entity_poly.type
_entity_poly.pdbx_seq_one_letter_code
_entity_poly.pdbx_strand_id
1 'polypeptide(L)'
;LLNFAQKITVSEDIPTYLIKFAEFTLEILIERSMNCADQSLFLKEFKTIEELVLLLRKNIPAIDLSILEKKFSRLISNLADSLTPGFEENYIRNICHIIKTCRDSGIQPELTRAQNVIFKLLKEELNRAYRVLEKDKDFSGLKRIRLLINLASMLQINVEIFKEAFFAL
;
A
#
# COMPACT_ATOMS: atom_id res chain seq x y z
N LEU A 1 -12.33 -18.71 11.40
CA LEU A 1 -12.57 -17.30 11.00
C LEU A 1 -13.49 -17.21 9.78
N LEU A 2 -13.12 -17.79 8.63
CA LEU A 2 -14.02 -17.91 7.46
C LEU A 2 -15.39 -18.56 7.77
N ASN A 3 -15.41 -19.63 8.59
CA ASN A 3 -16.66 -20.27 9.04
C ASN A 3 -17.52 -19.38 9.96
N PHE A 4 -16.94 -18.35 10.59
CA PHE A 4 -17.69 -17.40 11.42
C PHE A 4 -18.33 -16.32 10.53
N ALA A 5 -17.59 -15.85 9.52
CA ALA A 5 -18.10 -14.91 8.52
C ALA A 5 -19.21 -15.52 7.63
N GLN A 6 -19.12 -16.82 7.31
CA GLN A 6 -20.13 -17.50 6.48
C GLN A 6 -21.46 -17.80 7.21
N LYS A 7 -21.49 -17.75 8.54
CA LYS A 7 -22.72 -17.98 9.34
C LYS A 7 -23.51 -16.70 9.64
N ILE A 8 -23.07 -15.54 9.16
CA ILE A 8 -23.78 -14.27 9.31
C ILE A 8 -24.88 -14.20 8.25
N THR A 9 -25.89 -15.06 8.34
CA THR A 9 -27.24 -14.74 7.85
C THR A 9 -27.89 -13.94 8.97
N VAL A 10 -27.69 -12.63 9.00
CA VAL A 10 -28.20 -11.79 10.09
C VAL A 10 -29.20 -10.79 9.53
N SER A 11 -30.34 -10.77 10.21
CA SER A 11 -31.48 -9.86 10.08
C SER A 11 -31.06 -8.39 10.08
N GLU A 12 -32.03 -7.51 9.76
CA GLU A 12 -31.89 -6.06 9.57
C GLU A 12 -31.18 -5.29 10.71
N ASP A 13 -31.04 -5.88 11.90
CA ASP A 13 -30.23 -5.35 13.01
C ASP A 13 -29.05 -6.26 13.35
N ILE A 14 -27.84 -5.89 12.91
CA ILE A 14 -26.60 -6.57 13.32
C ILE A 14 -26.21 -6.03 14.71
N PRO A 15 -26.08 -6.90 15.73
CA PRO A 15 -25.70 -6.46 17.05
C PRO A 15 -24.34 -5.75 17.08
N THR A 16 -24.26 -4.60 17.76
CA THR A 16 -23.05 -3.76 17.87
C THR A 16 -21.82 -4.54 18.36
N TYR A 17 -22.01 -5.59 19.17
CA TYR A 17 -20.90 -6.42 19.65
C TYR A 17 -20.22 -7.22 18.53
N LEU A 18 -20.95 -7.64 17.49
CA LEU A 18 -20.37 -8.33 16.33
C LEU A 18 -19.54 -7.38 15.48
N ILE A 19 -20.00 -6.13 15.35
CA ILE A 19 -19.26 -5.06 14.64
C ILE A 19 -17.92 -4.81 15.35
N LYS A 20 -17.96 -4.57 16.66
CA LYS A 20 -16.75 -4.35 17.47
C LYS A 20 -15.80 -5.55 17.48
N PHE A 21 -16.33 -6.77 17.50
CA PHE A 21 -15.51 -7.98 17.43
C PHE A 21 -14.81 -8.12 16.06
N ALA A 22 -15.50 -7.78 14.98
CA ALA A 22 -14.93 -7.77 13.64
C ALA A 22 -13.84 -6.71 13.49
N GLU A 23 -14.08 -5.47 13.95
CA GLU A 23 -13.10 -4.38 14.01
C GLU A 23 -11.85 -4.83 14.77
N PHE A 24 -12.03 -5.34 16.00
CA PHE A 24 -10.92 -5.83 16.82
C PHE A 24 -10.12 -6.96 16.16
N THR A 25 -10.81 -7.88 15.47
CA THR A 25 -10.16 -8.97 14.73
C THR A 25 -9.30 -8.43 13.58
N LEU A 26 -9.83 -7.47 12.81
CA LEU A 26 -9.07 -6.80 11.75
C LEU A 26 -7.86 -6.05 12.31
N GLU A 27 -8.03 -5.36 13.43
CA GLU A 27 -6.95 -4.65 14.09
C GLU A 27 -5.79 -5.57 14.49
N ILE A 28 -6.10 -6.75 15.06
CA ILE A 28 -5.09 -7.76 15.42
C ILE A 28 -4.39 -8.31 14.18
N LEU A 29 -5.14 -8.61 13.12
CA LEU A 29 -4.57 -9.16 11.89
C LEU A 29 -3.62 -8.16 11.25
N ILE A 30 -4.01 -6.89 11.13
CA ILE A 30 -3.14 -5.84 10.60
C ILE A 30 -1.88 -5.69 11.46
N GLU A 31 -2.02 -5.70 12.79
CA GLU A 31 -0.87 -5.59 13.71
C GLU A 31 0.09 -6.78 13.59
N ARG A 32 -0.44 -8.00 13.41
CA ARG A 32 0.39 -9.19 13.20
C ARG A 32 1.13 -9.10 11.86
N SER A 33 0.45 -8.66 10.81
CA SER A 33 1.06 -8.47 9.50
C SER A 33 2.12 -7.39 9.51
N MET A 34 1.91 -6.28 10.23
CA MET A 34 2.93 -5.23 10.41
C MET A 34 4.23 -5.74 11.03
N ASN A 35 4.17 -6.79 11.85
CA ASN A 35 5.32 -7.37 12.53
C ASN A 35 5.90 -8.59 11.78
N CYS A 36 5.37 -8.91 10.60
CA CYS A 36 5.87 -10.02 9.80
C CYS A 36 7.12 -9.60 9.02
N ALA A 37 8.27 -10.18 9.37
CA ALA A 37 9.52 -9.94 8.65
C ALA A 37 9.56 -10.61 7.25
N ASP A 38 8.71 -11.61 7.01
CA ASP A 38 8.65 -12.34 5.74
C ASP A 38 7.64 -11.68 4.80
N GLN A 39 8.13 -11.13 3.68
CA GLN A 39 7.30 -10.46 2.68
C GLN A 39 6.24 -11.37 2.05
N SER A 40 6.55 -12.65 1.85
CA SER A 40 5.63 -13.60 1.23
C SER A 40 4.48 -13.95 2.17
N LEU A 41 4.79 -14.10 3.46
CA LEU A 41 3.81 -14.31 4.51
C LEU A 41 2.95 -13.04 4.69
N PHE A 42 3.58 -11.87 4.69
CA PHE A 42 2.91 -10.58 4.77
C PHE A 42 1.88 -10.39 3.65
N LEU A 43 2.24 -10.65 2.39
CA LEU A 43 1.30 -10.54 1.25
C LEU A 43 0.11 -11.51 1.39
N LYS A 44 0.35 -12.72 1.90
CA LYS A 44 -0.70 -13.71 2.14
C LYS A 44 -1.66 -13.28 3.26
N GLU A 45 -1.12 -12.77 4.36
CA GLU A 45 -1.93 -12.23 5.46
C GLU A 45 -2.71 -11.00 4.99
N PHE A 46 -2.09 -10.14 4.19
CA PHE A 46 -2.73 -8.96 3.61
C PHE A 46 -3.94 -9.32 2.75
N LYS A 47 -3.82 -10.34 1.88
CA LYS A 47 -4.97 -10.87 1.12
C LYS A 47 -6.09 -11.39 2.03
N THR A 48 -5.72 -11.99 3.17
CA THR A 48 -6.71 -12.45 4.16
C THR A 48 -7.45 -11.26 4.79
N ILE A 49 -6.73 -10.16 5.08
CA ILE A 49 -7.32 -8.91 5.59
C ILE A 49 -8.27 -8.31 4.54
N GLU A 50 -7.88 -8.27 3.28
CA GLU A 50 -8.72 -7.81 2.16
C GLU A 50 -10.04 -8.61 2.07
N GLU A 51 -9.94 -9.93 2.02
CA GLU A 51 -11.12 -10.81 1.96
C GLU A 51 -12.05 -10.58 3.17
N LEU A 52 -11.49 -10.39 4.36
CA LEU A 52 -12.26 -10.09 5.57
C LEU A 52 -12.93 -8.72 5.52
N VAL A 53 -12.24 -7.68 5.07
CA VAL A 53 -12.83 -6.33 4.91
C VAL A 53 -13.99 -6.38 3.92
N LEU A 54 -13.83 -7.05 2.78
CA LEU A 54 -14.89 -7.19 1.78
C LEU A 54 -16.10 -7.97 2.32
N LEU A 55 -15.85 -9.08 3.02
CA LEU A 55 -16.90 -9.86 3.67
C LEU A 55 -17.63 -9.04 4.73
N LEU A 56 -16.91 -8.29 5.56
CA LEU A 56 -17.50 -7.47 6.60
C LEU A 56 -18.31 -6.32 6.03
N ARG A 57 -17.84 -5.63 4.99
CA ARG A 57 -18.64 -4.59 4.33
C ARG A 57 -19.92 -5.12 3.71
N LYS A 58 -19.86 -6.31 3.10
CA LYS A 58 -21.03 -6.93 2.48
C LYS A 58 -22.10 -7.32 3.50
N ASN A 59 -21.67 -7.79 4.67
CA ASN A 59 -22.58 -8.34 5.67
C ASN A 59 -22.81 -7.42 6.88
N ILE A 60 -22.05 -6.33 7.03
CA ILE A 60 -22.08 -5.35 8.12
C ILE A 60 -21.92 -3.93 7.54
N PRO A 61 -23.01 -3.29 7.09
CA PRO A 61 -22.95 -1.98 6.43
C PRO A 61 -22.46 -0.84 7.34
N ALA A 62 -22.58 -1.00 8.66
CA ALA A 62 -22.27 0.02 9.66
C ALA A 62 -20.84 -0.06 10.24
N ILE A 63 -19.97 -0.90 9.69
CA ILE A 63 -18.58 -1.00 10.18
C ILE A 63 -17.81 0.30 9.92
N ASP A 64 -17.20 0.87 10.96
CA ASP A 64 -16.40 2.09 10.83
C ASP A 64 -15.00 1.72 10.34
N LEU A 65 -14.71 2.07 9.08
CA LEU A 65 -13.44 1.77 8.45
C LEU A 65 -12.35 2.79 8.80
N SER A 66 -12.65 3.89 9.51
CA SER A 66 -11.69 4.93 9.86
C SER A 66 -10.54 4.42 10.76
N ILE A 67 -10.83 3.41 11.59
CA ILE A 67 -9.83 2.69 12.38
C ILE A 67 -8.82 1.98 11.45
N LEU A 68 -9.32 1.39 10.37
CA LEU A 68 -8.49 0.69 9.39
C LEU A 68 -7.66 1.69 8.58
N GLU A 69 -8.22 2.84 8.19
CA GLU A 69 -7.49 3.89 7.49
C GLU A 69 -6.22 4.27 8.24
N LYS A 70 -6.33 4.61 9.53
CA LYS A 70 -5.16 4.96 10.35
C LYS A 70 -4.12 3.84 10.44
N LYS A 71 -4.57 2.60 10.58
CA LYS A 71 -3.67 1.44 10.63
C LYS A 71 -2.97 1.20 9.30
N PHE A 72 -3.68 1.31 8.18
CA PHE A 72 -3.09 1.20 6.85
C PHE A 72 -2.12 2.36 6.55
N SER A 73 -2.46 3.60 6.92
CA SER A 73 -1.54 4.75 6.82
C SER A 73 -0.22 4.48 7.54
N ARG A 74 -0.28 3.93 8.76
CA ARG A 74 0.89 3.58 9.55
C ARG A 74 1.69 2.42 8.92
N LEU A 75 1.00 1.39 8.42
CA LEU A 75 1.63 0.25 7.75
C LEU A 75 2.41 0.71 6.52
N ILE A 76 1.74 1.46 5.64
CA ILE A 76 2.32 1.99 4.40
C ILE A 76 3.51 2.90 4.71
N SER A 77 3.39 3.76 5.73
CA SER A 77 4.50 4.62 6.18
C SER A 77 5.69 3.82 6.71
N ASN A 78 5.45 2.80 7.54
CA ASN A 78 6.53 1.96 8.08
C ASN A 78 7.23 1.17 6.96
N LEU A 79 6.48 0.62 6.00
CA LEU A 79 7.04 -0.07 4.84
C LEU A 79 7.87 0.89 3.98
N ALA A 80 7.39 2.12 3.76
CA ALA A 80 8.16 3.13 3.04
C ALA A 80 9.42 3.53 3.81
N ASP A 81 9.34 3.73 5.12
CA ASP A 81 10.51 4.07 5.96
C ASP A 81 11.56 2.94 5.94
N SER A 82 11.13 1.67 5.84
CA SER A 82 12.04 0.52 5.73
C SER A 82 12.83 0.44 4.43
N LEU A 83 12.41 1.17 3.39
CA LEU A 83 13.20 1.36 2.17
C LEU A 83 14.45 2.23 2.40
N THR A 84 14.58 2.89 3.54
CA THR A 84 15.82 3.61 3.89
C THR A 84 16.81 2.57 4.44
N PRO A 85 17.71 2.00 3.61
CA PRO A 85 18.78 2.79 2.99
C PRO A 85 18.85 2.79 1.45
N GLY A 86 17.95 2.14 0.72
CA GLY A 86 18.07 2.01 -0.73
C GLY A 86 16.80 1.64 -1.48
N PHE A 87 16.81 1.90 -2.78
CA PHE A 87 15.69 1.56 -3.65
C PHE A 87 15.50 0.05 -3.79
N GLU A 88 14.29 -0.43 -3.51
CA GLU A 88 13.85 -1.80 -3.77
C GLU A 88 12.52 -1.82 -4.53
N GLU A 89 12.57 -2.20 -5.82
CA GLU A 89 11.41 -2.18 -6.71
C GLU A 89 10.25 -3.04 -6.17
N ASN A 90 10.53 -4.26 -5.74
CA ASN A 90 9.50 -5.19 -5.28
C ASN A 90 8.79 -4.67 -4.03
N TYR A 91 9.53 -3.99 -3.14
CA TYR A 91 8.96 -3.37 -1.95
C TYR A 91 7.99 -2.24 -2.32
N ILE A 92 8.38 -1.36 -3.24
CA ILE A 92 7.52 -0.28 -3.73
C ILE A 92 6.28 -0.87 -4.42
N ARG A 93 6.42 -1.93 -5.22
CA ARG A 93 5.29 -2.62 -5.85
C ARG A 93 4.33 -3.22 -4.81
N ASN A 94 4.84 -3.77 -3.72
CA ASN A 94 4.02 -4.27 -2.62
C ASN A 94 3.24 -3.14 -1.95
N ILE A 95 3.89 -2.00 -1.69
CA ILE A 95 3.21 -0.80 -1.17
C ILE A 95 2.09 -0.34 -2.13
N CYS A 96 2.37 -0.28 -3.44
CA CYS A 96 1.35 0.05 -4.44
C CYS A 96 0.19 -0.95 -4.45
N HIS A 97 0.46 -2.25 -4.30
CA HIS A 97 -0.56 -3.28 -4.24
C HIS A 97 -1.46 -3.09 -3.01
N ILE A 98 -0.87 -2.82 -1.85
CA ILE A 98 -1.61 -2.52 -0.61
C ILE A 98 -2.54 -1.33 -0.81
N ILE A 99 -2.03 -0.23 -1.38
CA ILE A 99 -2.79 1.00 -1.62
C ILE A 99 -3.97 0.71 -2.55
N LYS A 100 -3.74 -0.07 -3.63
CA LYS A 100 -4.79 -0.44 -4.57
C LYS A 100 -5.89 -1.23 -3.87
N THR A 101 -5.54 -2.27 -3.11
CA THR A 101 -6.49 -3.08 -2.35
C THR A 101 -7.28 -2.25 -1.33
N CYS A 102 -6.64 -1.31 -0.64
CA CYS A 102 -7.33 -0.40 0.27
C CYS A 102 -8.42 0.39 -0.48
N ARG A 103 -8.08 0.96 -1.65
CA ARG A 103 -9.03 1.72 -2.48
C ARG A 103 -10.18 0.87 -3.01
N ASP A 104 -9.87 -0.33 -3.53
CA ASP A 104 -10.86 -1.28 -4.02
C ASP A 104 -11.81 -1.71 -2.88
N SER A 105 -11.31 -1.69 -1.63
CA SER A 105 -12.07 -1.93 -0.40
C SER A 105 -12.72 -0.66 0.20
N GLY A 106 -12.60 0.50 -0.45
CA GLY A 106 -13.15 1.79 0.00
C GLY A 106 -12.47 2.42 1.23
N ILE A 107 -11.25 2.01 1.53
CA ILE A 107 -10.40 2.56 2.58
C ILE A 107 -9.47 3.59 1.96
N GLN A 108 -9.40 4.80 2.51
CA GLN A 108 -8.51 5.86 2.03
C GLN A 108 -7.37 6.13 3.01
N PRO A 109 -6.27 5.35 2.96
CA PRO A 109 -5.11 5.61 3.80
C PRO A 109 -4.44 6.95 3.43
N GLU A 110 -3.88 7.61 4.43
CA GLU A 110 -3.01 8.78 4.27
C GLU A 110 -1.66 8.33 3.70
N LEU A 111 -1.27 8.91 2.57
CA LEU A 111 -0.09 8.49 1.81
C LEU A 111 1.08 9.48 1.86
N THR A 112 0.87 10.70 2.36
CA THR A 112 1.82 11.81 2.25
C THR A 112 3.24 11.46 2.69
N ARG A 113 3.37 10.81 3.86
CA ARG A 113 4.69 10.39 4.39
C ARG A 113 5.37 9.38 3.49
N ALA A 114 4.68 8.30 3.13
CA ALA A 114 5.21 7.27 2.26
C ALA A 114 5.56 7.80 0.86
N GLN A 115 4.71 8.65 0.29
CA GLN A 115 4.96 9.34 -0.98
C GLN A 115 6.25 10.17 -0.91
N ASN A 116 6.47 10.93 0.18
CA ASN A 116 7.67 11.74 0.33
C ASN A 116 8.96 10.90 0.44
N VAL A 117 8.92 9.79 1.17
CA VAL A 117 10.07 8.88 1.29
C VAL A 117 10.38 8.23 -0.06
N ILE A 118 9.36 7.64 -0.71
CA ILE A 118 9.54 6.96 -1.98
C ILE A 118 9.92 7.96 -3.08
N PHE A 119 9.37 9.18 -3.08
CA PHE A 119 9.76 10.23 -4.03
C PHE A 119 11.27 10.52 -4.00
N LYS A 120 11.87 10.63 -2.81
CA LYS A 120 13.32 10.86 -2.67
C LYS A 120 14.12 9.72 -3.30
N LEU A 121 13.75 8.47 -3.00
CA LEU A 121 14.40 7.28 -3.55
C LEU A 121 14.25 7.20 -5.09
N LEU A 122 13.03 7.45 -5.59
CA LEU A 122 12.77 7.47 -7.02
C LEU A 122 13.57 8.56 -7.74
N LYS A 123 13.72 9.74 -7.13
CA LYS A 123 14.52 10.83 -7.69
C LYS A 123 16.01 10.46 -7.78
N GLU A 124 16.56 9.84 -6.76
CA GLU A 124 17.96 9.38 -6.77
C GLU A 124 18.20 8.33 -7.86
N GLU A 125 17.30 7.36 -8.00
CA GLU A 125 17.37 6.33 -9.04
C GLU A 125 17.20 6.90 -10.44
N LEU A 126 16.34 7.92 -10.59
CA LEU A 126 16.13 8.60 -11.86
C LEU A 126 17.44 9.28 -12.33
N ASN A 127 18.13 9.96 -11.42
CA ASN A 127 19.43 10.59 -11.68
C ASN A 127 20.49 9.55 -12.08
N ARG A 128 20.50 8.38 -11.44
CA ARG A 128 21.41 7.28 -11.81
C ARG A 128 21.09 6.76 -13.21
N ALA A 129 19.83 6.49 -13.51
CA ALA A 129 19.39 6.00 -14.82
C ALA A 129 19.72 6.98 -15.95
N TYR A 130 19.62 8.28 -15.68
CA TYR A 130 19.98 9.33 -16.63
C TYR A 130 21.48 9.36 -16.94
N ARG A 131 22.34 9.28 -15.91
CA ARG A 131 23.81 9.21 -16.12
C ARG A 131 24.22 8.02 -16.99
N VAL A 132 23.52 6.88 -16.87
CA VAL A 132 23.74 5.72 -17.75
C VAL A 132 23.32 6.05 -19.19
N LEU A 133 22.16 6.69 -19.37
CA LEU A 133 21.67 7.10 -20.69
C LEU A 133 22.65 8.06 -21.41
N GLU A 134 23.18 9.05 -20.68
CA GLU A 134 24.15 10.02 -21.23
C GLU A 134 25.49 9.39 -21.60
N LYS A 135 26.01 8.50 -20.74
CA LYS A 135 27.35 7.92 -20.90
C LYS A 135 27.40 6.79 -21.93
N ASP A 136 26.42 5.87 -21.87
CA ASP A 136 26.50 4.61 -22.59
C ASP A 136 25.62 4.57 -23.84
N LYS A 137 24.77 5.60 -24.07
CA LYS A 137 23.73 5.65 -25.11
C LYS A 137 22.87 4.37 -25.16
N ASP A 138 22.76 3.68 -24.03
CA ASP A 138 22.05 2.42 -23.89
C ASP A 138 20.57 2.67 -23.55
N PHE A 139 19.69 1.95 -24.23
CA PHE A 139 18.25 1.95 -24.00
C PHE A 139 17.86 1.42 -22.61
N SER A 140 18.77 0.78 -21.87
CA SER A 140 18.54 0.35 -20.49
C SER A 140 18.17 1.52 -19.55
N GLY A 141 18.79 2.69 -19.72
CA GLY A 141 18.45 3.91 -18.96
C GLY A 141 17.01 4.37 -19.19
N LEU A 142 16.55 4.36 -20.45
CA LEU A 142 15.16 4.70 -20.81
C LEU A 142 14.15 3.71 -20.21
N LYS A 143 14.45 2.41 -20.26
CA LYS A 143 13.61 1.38 -19.63
C LYS A 143 13.48 1.62 -18.12
N ARG A 144 14.58 1.97 -17.46
CA ARG A 144 14.60 2.27 -16.02
C ARG A 144 13.81 3.54 -15.69
N ILE A 145 13.98 4.62 -16.47
CA ILE A 145 13.19 5.86 -16.31
C ILE A 145 11.69 5.57 -16.43
N ARG A 146 11.27 4.81 -17.44
CA ARG A 146 9.86 4.44 -17.64
C ARG A 146 9.30 3.66 -16.44
N LEU A 147 10.07 2.73 -15.90
CA LEU A 147 9.70 2.00 -14.69
C LEU A 147 9.49 2.94 -13.50
N LEU A 148 10.42 3.86 -13.24
CA LEU A 148 10.35 4.79 -12.10
C LEU A 148 9.12 5.71 -12.20
N ILE A 149 8.81 6.21 -13.40
CA ILE A 149 7.60 7.00 -13.67
C ILE A 149 6.33 6.18 -13.40
N ASN A 150 6.30 4.92 -13.82
CA ASN A 150 5.16 4.04 -13.55
C ASN A 150 4.96 3.83 -12.04
N LEU A 151 6.04 3.61 -11.28
CA LEU A 151 5.96 3.47 -9.83
C LEU A 151 5.47 4.76 -9.15
N ALA A 152 5.97 5.93 -9.57
CA ALA A 152 5.48 7.22 -9.08
C ALA A 152 3.98 7.42 -9.34
N SER A 153 3.53 7.09 -10.55
CA SER A 153 2.12 7.19 -10.95
C SER A 153 1.21 6.28 -10.12
N MET A 154 1.62 5.03 -9.87
CA MET A 154 0.86 4.10 -9.01
C MET A 154 0.69 4.63 -7.58
N LEU A 155 1.68 5.39 -7.08
CA LEU A 155 1.65 6.05 -5.78
C LEU A 155 0.92 7.39 -5.78
N GLN A 156 0.39 7.85 -6.92
CA GLN A 156 -0.16 9.19 -7.11
C GLN A 156 0.81 10.32 -6.74
N ILE A 157 2.12 10.05 -6.86
CA ILE A 157 3.12 11.10 -6.84
C ILE A 157 2.91 11.89 -8.13
N ASN A 158 2.79 13.21 -8.01
CA ASN A 158 2.59 14.08 -9.18
C ASN A 158 3.75 13.85 -10.17
N VAL A 159 3.42 13.22 -11.29
CA VAL A 159 4.38 12.82 -12.31
C VAL A 159 4.98 14.06 -12.99
N GLU A 160 4.24 15.16 -13.10
CA GLU A 160 4.78 16.41 -13.64
C GLU A 160 5.82 17.01 -12.68
N ILE A 161 5.56 17.03 -11.37
CA ILE A 161 6.58 17.43 -10.37
C ILE A 161 7.79 16.48 -10.42
N PHE A 162 7.54 15.18 -10.62
CA PHE A 162 8.60 14.18 -10.76
C PHE A 162 9.42 14.36 -12.05
N LYS A 163 8.80 14.78 -13.16
CA LYS A 163 9.44 15.14 -14.43
C LYS A 163 10.13 16.52 -14.38
N GLU A 164 9.57 17.49 -13.68
CA GLU A 164 10.18 18.81 -13.48
C GLU A 164 11.42 18.70 -12.61
N ALA A 165 11.38 17.85 -11.58
CA ALA A 165 12.56 17.48 -10.81
C ALA A 165 13.66 16.80 -11.66
N PHE A 166 13.31 16.32 -12.86
CA PHE A 166 14.22 15.79 -13.87
C PHE A 166 14.83 16.88 -14.78
N PHE A 167 14.09 17.94 -15.12
CA PHE A 167 14.60 19.04 -15.95
C PHE A 167 15.30 20.17 -15.15
N ALA A 168 15.21 20.15 -13.82
CA ALA A 168 15.87 21.12 -12.94
C ALA A 168 17.34 20.76 -12.60
N LEU A 169 17.89 19.71 -13.23
CA LEU A 169 19.29 19.27 -13.14
C LEU A 169 20.05 19.67 -14.41
#